data_AF-L0F7S9-F1
#
_entry.id   AF-L0F7S9-F1
#
_cell.length_a   1.000
_cell.length_b   1.000
_cell.length_c   1.000
_cell.angle_alpha   90.00
_cell.angle_beta   90.00
_cell.angle_gamma   90.00
#
_symmetry.space_group_name_H-M   'P 1'
#
loop_
_entity.id
_entity.type
_entity.pdbx_description
1 polymer ?
#
loop_
_entity_poly.entity_id
_entity_poly.type
_entity_poly.pdbx_seq_one_letter_code
_entity_poly.pdbx_strand_id
1 'polypeptide(L)'
;MAIGERIRFIRNLRGMTQKYLGLAAGFDERTADVRVAQYESGTRTPKDSMINSLAVALGISPEALTVPDIDSYICVMHTLFALEDLYGLRIKNLDGELCITLDKYNSPSFSTMFDMFSTWQKEYDKFKRGEITKDEYDDWRYNYPKIEAGQSKSSRNTKREAIKNE
;
A
#
# COMPACT_ATOMS: atom_id res chain seq x y z
N MET A 1 2.50 9.76 9.99
CA MET A 1 3.48 9.99 8.89
C MET A 1 2.77 10.66 7.76
N ALA A 2 3.13 11.92 7.51
CA ALA A 2 2.58 12.69 6.41
C ALA A 2 3.03 12.12 5.04
N ILE A 3 2.31 12.48 3.98
CA ILE A 3 2.62 12.03 2.62
C ILE A 3 4.07 12.32 2.19
N GLY A 4 4.63 13.48 2.57
CA GLY A 4 6.01 13.85 2.26
C GLY A 4 7.04 12.90 2.89
N GLU A 5 6.83 12.54 4.15
CA GLU A 5 7.68 11.59 4.86
C GLU A 5 7.60 10.19 4.23
N ARG A 6 6.41 9.79 3.77
CA ARG A 6 6.20 8.51 3.07
C ARG A 6 6.91 8.46 1.73
N ILE A 7 6.82 9.53 0.93
CA ILE A 7 7.56 9.67 -0.33
C ILE A 7 9.06 9.50 -0.07
N ARG A 8 9.60 10.24 0.91
CA ARG A 8 11.02 10.17 1.27
C ARG A 8 11.43 8.78 1.72
N PHE A 9 10.63 8.16 2.59
CA PHE A 9 10.88 6.83 3.13
C PHE A 9 10.96 5.78 2.03
N ILE A 10 9.95 5.71 1.15
CA ILE A 10 9.91 4.74 0.06
C ILE A 10 11.00 5.02 -0.98
N ARG A 11 11.25 6.30 -1.31
CA ARG A 11 12.35 6.68 -2.20
C ARG A 11 13.70 6.15 -1.69
N ASN A 12 13.98 6.34 -0.41
CA ASN A 12 15.21 5.84 0.22
C ASN A 12 15.26 4.32 0.23
N LEU A 13 14.14 3.65 0.53
CA LEU A 13 14.02 2.20 0.46
C LEU A 13 14.37 1.66 -0.93
N ARG A 14 13.97 2.37 -1.99
CA ARG A 14 14.28 2.05 -3.39
C ARG A 14 15.67 2.52 -3.86
N GLY A 15 16.48 3.12 -2.98
CA GLY A 15 17.81 3.62 -3.32
C GLY A 15 17.81 4.78 -4.34
N MET A 16 16.69 5.47 -4.50
CA MET A 16 16.53 6.53 -5.50
C MET A 16 17.00 7.90 -4.98
N THR A 17 17.64 8.70 -5.83
CA THR A 17 17.89 10.13 -5.52
C THR A 17 16.63 10.97 -5.77
N GLN A 18 16.54 12.16 -5.17
CA GLN A 18 15.42 13.09 -5.45
C GLN A 18 15.35 13.46 -6.94
N LYS A 19 16.50 13.72 -7.58
CA LYS A 19 16.58 13.99 -9.03
C LYS A 19 16.04 12.83 -9.84
N TYR A 20 16.44 11.60 -9.51
CA TYR A 20 15.99 10.39 -10.23
C TYR A 20 14.48 10.19 -10.10
N LEU A 21 13.93 10.27 -8.88
CA LEU A 21 12.48 10.18 -8.68
C LEU A 21 11.73 11.26 -9.45
N GLY A 22 12.22 12.50 -9.41
CA GLY A 22 11.59 13.63 -10.11
C GLY A 22 11.55 13.42 -11.63
N LEU A 23 12.65 12.96 -12.22
CA LEU A 23 12.70 12.61 -13.64
C LEU A 23 11.74 11.47 -13.99
N ALA A 24 11.73 10.39 -13.19
CA ALA A 24 10.83 9.25 -13.39
C ALA A 24 9.35 9.63 -13.24
N ALA A 25 9.05 10.61 -12.38
CA ALA A 25 7.70 11.17 -12.22
C ALA A 25 7.32 12.22 -13.29
N GLY A 26 8.20 12.48 -14.27
CA GLY A 26 7.93 13.37 -15.40
C GLY A 26 8.22 14.85 -15.15
N PHE A 27 9.07 15.18 -14.17
CA PHE A 27 9.54 16.57 -13.98
C PHE A 27 10.62 16.94 -14.99
N ASP A 28 10.68 18.24 -15.31
CA ASP A 28 11.77 18.81 -16.07
C ASP A 28 13.09 18.61 -15.33
N GLU A 29 14.15 18.25 -16.07
CA GLU A 29 15.45 17.91 -15.50
C GLU A 29 16.02 19.00 -14.58
N ARG A 30 15.76 20.29 -14.90
CA ARG A 30 16.28 21.42 -14.14
C ARG A 30 15.60 21.61 -12.78
N THR A 31 14.43 20.99 -12.58
CA THR A 31 13.60 21.20 -11.38
C THR A 31 13.21 19.90 -10.67
N ALA A 32 13.67 18.75 -11.18
CA ALA A 32 13.25 17.44 -10.73
C ALA A 32 13.54 17.21 -9.24
N ASP A 33 14.76 17.49 -8.80
CA ASP A 33 15.19 17.39 -7.41
C ASP A 33 14.47 18.39 -6.49
N VAL A 34 14.41 19.66 -6.88
CA VAL A 34 13.77 20.74 -6.10
C VAL A 34 12.29 20.42 -5.85
N ARG A 35 11.57 19.96 -6.87
CA ARG A 35 10.15 19.63 -6.73
C ARG A 35 9.92 18.43 -5.82
N VAL A 36 10.75 17.39 -5.91
CA VAL A 36 10.68 16.25 -4.98
C VAL A 36 10.99 16.69 -3.55
N ALA A 37 12.01 17.51 -3.34
CA ALA A 37 12.35 18.04 -2.00
C ALA A 37 11.22 18.87 -1.38
N GLN A 38 10.49 19.65 -2.19
CA GLN A 38 9.31 20.39 -1.74
C GLN A 38 8.17 19.47 -1.28
N TYR A 39 7.97 18.32 -1.96
CA TYR A 39 6.99 17.33 -1.51
C TYR A 39 7.46 16.60 -0.24
N GLU A 40 8.72 16.18 -0.18
CA GLU A 40 9.28 15.44 0.96
C GLU A 40 9.34 16.26 2.26
N SER A 41 9.53 17.58 2.13
CA SER A 41 9.52 18.50 3.27
C SER A 41 8.11 18.91 3.72
N GLY A 42 7.07 18.56 2.96
CA GLY A 42 5.70 19.03 3.21
C GLY A 42 5.45 20.49 2.81
N THR A 43 6.44 21.19 2.22
CA THR A 43 6.28 22.55 1.68
C THR A 43 5.19 22.60 0.62
N ARG A 44 5.00 21.50 -0.11
CA ARG A 44 3.94 21.33 -1.10
C ARG A 44 3.25 19.99 -0.92
N THR A 45 1.94 19.98 -1.08
CA THR A 45 1.16 18.73 -1.14
C THR A 45 0.92 18.34 -2.60
N PRO A 46 1.24 17.11 -3.02
CA PRO A 46 0.95 16.65 -4.37
C PRO A 46 -0.57 16.50 -4.56
N LYS A 47 -1.08 16.87 -5.73
CA LYS A 47 -2.46 16.58 -6.16
C LYS A 47 -2.56 15.13 -6.65
N ASP A 48 -3.76 14.59 -6.77
CA ASP A 48 -4.02 13.19 -7.16
C ASP A 48 -3.26 12.73 -8.42
N SER A 49 -3.24 13.56 -9.47
CA SER A 49 -2.47 13.23 -10.69
C SER A 49 -0.98 13.05 -10.40
N MET A 50 -0.43 13.87 -9.51
CA MET A 50 0.97 13.80 -9.10
C MET A 50 1.24 12.64 -8.13
N ILE A 51 0.30 12.33 -7.25
CA ILE A 51 0.36 11.15 -6.38
C ILE A 51 0.49 9.90 -7.26
N ASN A 52 -0.33 9.80 -8.31
CA ASN A 52 -0.25 8.69 -9.26
C ASN A 52 1.11 8.64 -10.00
N SER A 53 1.61 9.76 -10.50
CA SER A 53 2.93 9.80 -11.16
C SER A 53 4.07 9.37 -10.23
N LEU A 54 4.05 9.83 -8.97
CA LEU A 54 5.04 9.45 -7.97
C LEU A 54 4.91 7.97 -7.59
N ALA A 55 3.70 7.46 -7.42
CA ALA A 55 3.45 6.06 -7.10
C ALA A 55 3.95 5.13 -8.21
N VAL A 56 3.69 5.47 -9.48
CA VAL A 56 4.23 4.75 -10.64
C VAL A 56 5.76 4.78 -10.64
N ALA A 57 6.37 5.95 -10.42
CA ALA A 57 7.83 6.08 -10.39
C ALA A 57 8.47 5.29 -9.24
N LEU A 58 7.79 5.19 -8.09
CA LEU A 58 8.24 4.43 -6.92
C LEU A 58 7.92 2.92 -7.00
N GLY A 59 7.11 2.50 -7.98
CA GLY A 59 6.64 1.13 -8.11
C GLY A 59 5.80 0.67 -6.92
N ILE A 60 4.80 1.47 -6.55
CA ILE A 60 3.87 1.25 -5.43
C ILE A 60 2.44 1.63 -5.82
N SER A 61 1.46 1.22 -5.01
CA SER A 61 0.08 1.71 -5.12
C SER A 61 -0.01 3.17 -4.63
N PRO A 62 -0.82 4.04 -5.26
CA PRO A 62 -1.10 5.39 -4.76
C PRO A 62 -1.52 5.43 -3.28
N GLU A 63 -2.27 4.42 -2.83
CA GLU A 63 -2.76 4.24 -1.46
C GLU A 63 -1.63 4.08 -0.44
N ALA A 64 -0.44 3.63 -0.85
CA ALA A 64 0.74 3.57 0.01
C ALA A 64 1.26 4.98 0.39
N LEU A 65 0.93 6.01 -0.40
CA LEU A 65 1.27 7.41 -0.15
C LEU A 65 0.16 8.17 0.59
N THR A 66 -1.11 7.78 0.44
CA THR A 66 -2.29 8.49 0.97
C THR A 66 -2.87 7.87 2.24
N VAL A 67 -2.03 7.23 3.05
CA VAL A 67 -2.45 6.66 4.33
C VAL A 67 -2.93 7.77 5.28
N PRO A 68 -4.01 7.53 6.07
CA PRO A 68 -4.48 8.48 7.06
C PRO A 68 -3.37 8.98 7.98
N ASP A 69 -3.49 10.24 8.42
CA ASP A 69 -2.54 10.80 9.35
C ASP A 69 -2.73 10.20 10.74
N ILE A 70 -1.67 9.54 11.21
CA ILE A 70 -1.62 8.75 12.46
C ILE A 70 -0.32 9.08 13.21
N ASP A 71 0.08 10.35 13.20
CA ASP A 71 1.30 10.88 13.81
C ASP A 71 1.26 10.98 15.35
N SER A 72 0.08 10.88 15.97
CA SER A 72 -0.10 10.84 17.42
C SER A 72 -0.82 9.59 17.91
N TYR A 73 -0.58 9.20 19.15
CA TYR A 73 -1.30 8.09 19.79
C TYR A 73 -2.81 8.32 19.82
N ILE A 74 -3.27 9.55 19.96
CA ILE A 74 -4.70 9.90 19.94
C ILE A 74 -5.28 9.67 18.54
N CYS A 75 -4.59 10.12 17.48
CA CYS A 75 -5.01 9.86 16.09
C CYS A 75 -5.06 8.37 15.78
N VAL A 76 -4.10 7.59 16.29
CA VAL A 76 -4.10 6.12 16.17
C VAL A 76 -5.35 5.53 16.81
N MET A 77 -5.71 5.93 18.03
CA MET A 77 -6.90 5.43 18.71
C MET A 77 -8.19 5.80 17.97
N HIS A 78 -8.34 7.05 17.52
CA HIS A 78 -9.51 7.44 16.73
C HIS A 78 -9.61 6.69 15.39
N THR A 79 -8.48 6.36 14.77
CA THR A 79 -8.46 5.52 13.58
C THR A 79 -8.95 4.11 13.90
N LEU A 80 -8.49 3.51 15.01
CA LEU A 80 -8.95 2.19 15.44
C LEU A 80 -10.46 2.18 15.76
N PHE A 81 -10.99 3.24 16.41
CA PHE A 81 -12.44 3.37 16.66
C PHE A 81 -13.23 3.45 15.35
N ALA A 82 -12.78 4.23 14.36
CA ALA A 82 -13.42 4.26 13.06
C ALA A 82 -13.39 2.89 12.35
N LEU A 83 -12.31 2.13 12.50
CA LEU A 83 -12.24 0.78 11.93
C LEU A 83 -13.15 -0.22 12.67
N GLU A 84 -13.36 -0.06 13.97
CA GLU A 84 -14.35 -0.80 14.75
C GLU A 84 -15.76 -0.51 14.22
N ASP A 85 -16.13 0.77 14.08
CA ASP A 85 -17.46 1.19 13.64
C ASP A 85 -17.77 0.80 12.19
N LEU A 86 -16.78 0.92 11.29
CA LEU A 86 -16.98 0.71 9.85
C LEU A 86 -16.78 -0.74 9.40
N TYR A 87 -15.84 -1.46 10.01
CA TYR A 87 -15.43 -2.80 9.56
C TYR A 87 -15.63 -3.89 10.60
N GLY A 88 -16.05 -3.53 11.83
CA GLY A 88 -16.32 -4.51 12.89
C GLY A 88 -15.05 -5.10 13.51
N LEU A 89 -13.94 -4.35 13.51
CA LEU A 89 -12.74 -4.72 14.28
C LEU A 89 -13.04 -4.70 15.78
N ARG A 90 -12.48 -5.65 16.54
CA ARG A 90 -12.62 -5.74 17.99
C ARG A 90 -11.30 -6.10 18.64
N ILE A 91 -11.03 -5.53 19.82
CA ILE A 91 -9.92 -5.98 20.68
C ILE A 91 -10.37 -7.16 21.52
N LYS A 92 -9.62 -8.26 21.48
CA LYS A 92 -9.78 -9.42 22.38
C LYS A 92 -8.49 -9.67 23.13
N ASN A 93 -8.60 -10.17 24.36
CA ASN A 93 -7.46 -10.67 25.11
C ASN A 93 -7.27 -12.16 24.81
N LEU A 94 -6.09 -12.54 24.33
CA LEU A 94 -5.68 -13.92 24.11
C LEU A 94 -4.40 -14.14 24.92
N ASP A 95 -4.50 -14.94 25.99
CA ASP A 95 -3.37 -15.30 26.87
C ASP A 95 -2.55 -14.11 27.39
N GLY A 96 -3.22 -13.00 27.70
CA GLY A 96 -2.57 -11.78 28.20
C GLY A 96 -2.15 -10.79 27.11
N GLU A 97 -2.26 -11.16 25.84
CA GLU A 97 -1.99 -10.30 24.70
C GLU A 97 -3.28 -9.67 24.16
N LEU A 98 -3.24 -8.37 23.83
CA LEU A 98 -4.36 -7.69 23.17
C LEU A 98 -4.22 -7.86 21.67
N CYS A 99 -5.20 -8.54 21.05
CA CYS A 99 -5.25 -8.79 19.62
C CYS A 99 -6.43 -8.06 18.97
N ILE A 100 -6.18 -7.47 17.80
CA ILE A 100 -7.24 -7.01 16.91
C ILE A 100 -7.83 -8.23 16.21
N THR A 101 -9.16 -8.37 16.24
CA THR A 101 -9.90 -9.49 15.67
C THR A 101 -11.05 -8.99 14.80
N LEU A 102 -11.48 -9.82 13.85
CA LEU A 102 -12.67 -9.58 13.05
C LEU A 102 -13.88 -10.23 13.72
N ASP A 103 -14.98 -9.48 13.85
CA ASP A 103 -16.24 -10.02 14.39
C ASP A 103 -17.04 -10.75 13.30
N LYS A 104 -17.11 -12.08 13.40
CA LYS A 104 -17.80 -12.96 12.46
C LYS A 104 -19.32 -12.73 12.40
N TYR A 105 -19.92 -12.25 13.49
CA TYR A 105 -21.37 -12.26 13.65
C TYR A 105 -22.02 -10.91 13.42
N ASN A 106 -21.23 -9.85 13.35
CA ASN A 106 -21.74 -8.49 13.49
C ASN A 106 -21.22 -7.51 12.43
N SER A 107 -20.60 -8.02 11.36
CA SER A 107 -20.07 -7.18 10.28
C SER A 107 -20.47 -7.70 8.90
N PRO A 108 -21.21 -6.91 8.08
CA PRO A 108 -21.52 -7.27 6.70
C PRO A 108 -20.26 -7.33 5.81
N SER A 109 -19.15 -6.72 6.25
CA SER A 109 -17.86 -6.76 5.55
C SER A 109 -16.93 -7.87 6.04
N PHE A 110 -17.38 -8.74 6.96
CA PHE A 110 -16.54 -9.78 7.58
C PHE A 110 -15.83 -10.65 6.55
N SER A 111 -16.55 -11.20 5.56
CA SER A 111 -15.94 -12.13 4.59
C SER A 111 -14.82 -11.45 3.80
N THR A 112 -15.05 -10.25 3.30
CA THR A 112 -14.05 -9.49 2.55
C THR A 112 -12.84 -9.16 3.42
N MET A 113 -13.07 -8.62 4.63
CA MET A 113 -11.97 -8.30 5.54
C MET A 113 -11.20 -9.54 5.98
N PHE A 114 -11.88 -10.66 6.20
CA PHE A 114 -11.27 -11.94 6.54
C PHE A 114 -10.35 -12.43 5.43
N ASP A 115 -10.77 -12.34 4.16
CA ASP A 115 -9.94 -12.72 3.02
C ASP A 115 -8.71 -11.80 2.91
N MET A 116 -8.88 -10.49 3.10
CA MET A 116 -7.80 -9.50 3.07
C MET A 116 -6.78 -9.76 4.19
N PHE A 117 -7.25 -9.96 5.44
CA PHE A 117 -6.40 -10.27 6.59
C PHE A 117 -5.72 -11.63 6.45
N SER A 118 -6.42 -12.64 5.94
CA SER A 118 -5.85 -13.97 5.65
C SER A 118 -4.74 -13.88 4.60
N THR A 119 -4.90 -13.02 3.59
CA THR A 119 -3.86 -12.79 2.57
C THR A 119 -2.64 -12.15 3.22
N TRP A 120 -2.83 -11.13 4.06
CA TRP A 120 -1.74 -10.49 4.78
C TRP A 120 -1.01 -11.45 5.73
N GLN A 121 -1.75 -12.23 6.51
CA GLN A 121 -1.18 -13.23 7.42
C GLN A 121 -0.31 -14.23 6.66
N LYS A 122 -0.81 -14.78 5.54
CA LYS A 122 -0.04 -15.73 4.71
C LYS A 122 1.29 -15.16 4.25
N GLU A 123 1.32 -13.92 3.76
CA GLU A 123 2.57 -13.28 3.30
C GLU A 123 3.51 -12.97 4.47
N TYR A 124 2.99 -12.58 5.64
CA TYR A 124 3.81 -12.41 6.83
C TYR A 124 4.40 -13.73 7.33
N ASP A 125 3.64 -14.83 7.28
CA ASP A 125 4.13 -16.15 7.68
C ASP A 125 5.23 -16.65 6.73
N LYS A 126 5.11 -16.40 5.42
CA LYS A 126 6.20 -16.67 4.45
C LYS A 126 7.48 -15.93 4.84
N PHE A 127 7.36 -14.64 5.17
CA PHE A 127 8.49 -13.84 5.65
C PHE A 127 9.09 -14.40 6.94
N LYS A 128 8.24 -14.78 7.90
CA LYS A 128 8.69 -15.38 9.17
C LYS A 128 9.38 -16.73 9.01
N ARG A 129 8.97 -17.53 8.02
CA ARG A 129 9.62 -18.80 7.67
C ARG A 129 10.87 -18.62 6.79
N GLY A 130 11.20 -17.38 6.39
CA GLY A 130 12.36 -17.09 5.54
C GLY A 130 12.16 -17.48 4.06
N GLU A 131 10.92 -17.73 3.63
CA GLU A 131 10.60 -18.03 2.23
C GLU A 131 10.69 -16.80 1.33
N ILE A 132 10.49 -15.62 1.91
CA ILE A 132 10.69 -14.32 1.26
C ILE A 132 11.52 -13.42 2.17
N THR A 133 12.28 -12.53 1.55
CA THR A 133 13.07 -11.50 2.21
C THR A 133 12.20 -10.37 2.76
N LYS A 134 12.80 -9.52 3.61
CA LYS A 134 12.13 -8.31 4.11
C LYS A 134 11.73 -7.37 2.98
N ASP A 135 12.58 -7.25 1.96
CA ASP A 135 12.35 -6.38 0.80
C ASP A 135 11.18 -6.89 -0.05
N GLU A 136 11.08 -8.21 -0.28
CA GLU A 136 9.95 -8.82 -1.00
C GLU A 136 8.63 -8.67 -0.24
N TYR A 137 8.65 -8.84 1.09
CA TYR A 137 7.47 -8.61 1.92
C TYR A 137 7.02 -7.13 1.87
N ASP A 138 7.98 -6.21 1.95
CA ASP A 138 7.70 -4.78 1.89
C ASP A 138 7.21 -4.35 0.50
N ASP A 139 7.79 -4.90 -0.57
CA ASP A 139 7.32 -4.71 -1.93
C ASP A 139 5.87 -5.16 -2.11
N TRP A 140 5.50 -6.32 -1.55
CA TRP A 140 4.12 -6.78 -1.54
C TRP A 140 3.19 -5.81 -0.79
N ARG A 141 3.59 -5.34 0.41
CA ARG A 141 2.78 -4.40 1.21
C ARG A 141 2.52 -3.08 0.49
N TYR A 142 3.54 -2.53 -0.19
CA TYR A 142 3.38 -1.25 -0.90
C TYR A 142 2.65 -1.36 -2.23
N ASN A 143 2.45 -2.57 -2.75
CA ASN A 143 1.70 -2.85 -3.97
C ASN A 143 0.36 -3.55 -3.71
N TYR A 144 -0.13 -3.54 -2.46
CA TYR A 144 -1.42 -4.13 -2.10
C TYR A 144 -2.60 -3.20 -2.45
N PRO A 145 -3.74 -3.73 -2.92
CA PRO A 145 -3.93 -5.11 -3.35
C PRO A 145 -3.15 -5.34 -4.65
N LYS A 146 -2.49 -6.50 -4.81
CA LYS A 146 -1.88 -6.86 -6.11
C LYS A 146 -3.01 -6.91 -7.14
N ILE A 147 -3.23 -5.82 -7.86
CA ILE A 147 -4.05 -5.85 -9.05
C ILE A 147 -3.29 -6.76 -9.99
N GLU A 148 -3.80 -7.97 -10.22
CA GLU A 148 -3.28 -8.86 -11.25
C GLU A 148 -3.57 -8.29 -12.64
N ALA A 149 -2.97 -7.13 -12.97
CA ALA A 149 -3.03 -6.52 -14.28
C ALA A 149 -2.31 -7.38 -15.35
N GLY A 150 -1.68 -8.50 -14.94
CA GLY A 150 -1.05 -9.49 -15.81
C GLY A 150 -1.84 -10.79 -16.04
N GLN A 151 -2.69 -11.25 -15.11
CA GLN A 151 -3.37 -12.55 -15.28
C GLN A 151 -4.63 -12.46 -16.14
N SER A 152 -5.34 -11.33 -16.13
CA SER A 152 -6.53 -11.13 -16.97
C SER A 152 -6.23 -11.04 -18.47
N LYS A 153 -5.00 -10.65 -18.87
CA LYS A 153 -4.61 -10.65 -20.30
C LYS A 153 -4.27 -12.05 -20.81
N SER A 154 -3.63 -12.89 -19.99
CA SER A 154 -3.32 -14.27 -20.35
C SER A 154 -4.59 -15.11 -20.58
N SER A 155 -5.58 -14.99 -19.68
CA SER A 155 -6.87 -15.68 -19.81
C SER A 155 -7.78 -15.15 -20.93
N ARG A 156 -7.60 -13.88 -21.35
CA ARG A 156 -8.34 -13.31 -22.49
C ARG A 156 -7.73 -13.68 -23.84
N ASN A 157 -6.40 -13.80 -23.93
CA ASN A 157 -5.74 -14.24 -25.15
C ASN A 157 -5.97 -15.74 -25.42
N THR A 158 -5.87 -16.58 -24.40
CA THR A 158 -6.18 -18.03 -24.54
C THR A 158 -7.63 -18.28 -24.98
N LYS A 159 -8.60 -17.51 -24.46
CA LYS A 159 -10.00 -17.61 -24.92
C LYS A 159 -10.22 -17.11 -26.36
N ARG A 160 -9.46 -16.11 -26.83
CA ARG A 160 -9.56 -15.61 -28.21
C ARG A 160 -8.91 -16.52 -29.24
N GLU A 161 -7.85 -17.24 -28.85
CA GLU A 161 -7.19 -18.23 -29.71
C GLU A 161 -8.01 -19.52 -29.83
N ALA A 162 -8.70 -19.93 -28.77
CA ALA A 162 -9.61 -21.09 -28.81
C ALA A 162 -10.82 -20.88 -29.75
N ILE A 163 -11.37 -19.66 -29.82
CA ILE A 163 -12.53 -19.33 -30.69
C ILE A 163 -12.13 -19.16 -32.17
N LYS A 164 -10.85 -18.97 -32.48
CA LYS A 164 -10.34 -18.83 -33.86
C LYS A 164 -10.00 -20.15 -34.55
N ASN A 165 -9.96 -21.25 -33.78
CA ASN A 165 -9.58 -22.58 -34.24
C ASN A 165 -10.76 -23.58 -34.29
N GLU A 166 -11.98 -23.08 -34.12
CA GLU A 166 -13.24 -23.75 -34.52
C GLU A 166 -13.81 -23.04 -35.75
#